data_AF-A0A7W2JMD9-F1
#
_entry.id   AF-A0A7W2JMD9-F1
#
_cell.length_a   1.000
_cell.length_b   1.000
_cell.length_c   1.000
_cell.angle_alpha   90.00
_cell.angle_beta   90.00
_cell.angle_gamma   90.00
#
_symmetry.space_group_name_H-M   'P 1'
#
loop_
_entity.id
_entity.type
_entity.pdbx_description
1 polymer ?
#
loop_
_entity_poly.entity_id
_entity_poly.type
_entity_poly.pdbx_seq_one_letter_code
_entity_poly.pdbx_strand_id
1 'polypeptide(L)'
;MLAALFEILLFLMMVPALIVFALFKIASDIADYFGFWLFPGIFGLWLGINLSMVAPSDPNVPFESLIEVIAHSHIAGFATPQVLFVIGVLSLLVPPACSMFKLMFRATRDAK
;
A
#
# COMPACT_ATOMS: atom_id res chain seq x y z
N MET A 1 3.40 -41.25 26.28
CA MET A 1 2.16 -40.70 25.69
C MET A 1 1.96 -39.23 26.04
N LEU A 2 2.06 -38.83 27.31
CA LEU A 2 1.89 -37.43 27.73
C LEU A 2 2.91 -36.46 27.10
N ALA A 3 4.18 -36.88 26.99
CA ALA A 3 5.24 -36.08 26.37
C ALA A 3 4.99 -35.80 24.86
N ALA A 4 4.57 -36.82 24.10
CA ALA A 4 4.23 -36.66 22.68
C ALA A 4 3.01 -35.73 22.48
N LEU A 5 2.03 -35.80 23.38
CA LEU A 5 0.85 -34.92 23.36
C LEU A 5 1.24 -33.46 23.65
N PHE A 6 2.17 -33.24 24.57
CA PHE A 6 2.74 -31.94 24.88
C PHE A 6 3.54 -31.35 23.70
N GLU A 7 4.37 -32.16 23.03
CA GLU A 7 5.10 -31.74 21.82
C GLU A 7 4.16 -31.35 20.68
N ILE A 8 3.09 -32.11 20.45
CA ILE A 8 2.07 -31.78 19.44
C ILE A 8 1.37 -30.47 19.80
N LEU A 9 1.03 -30.26 21.08
CA LEU A 9 0.39 -29.03 21.53
C LEU A 9 1.31 -27.81 21.36
N LEU A 10 2.61 -27.97 21.68
CA LEU A 10 3.64 -26.96 21.46
C LEU A 10 3.78 -26.63 19.98
N PHE A 11 3.85 -27.64 19.11
CA PHE A 11 3.95 -27.43 17.67
C PHE A 11 2.71 -26.70 17.13
N LEU A 12 1.51 -27.12 17.55
CA LEU A 12 0.24 -26.50 17.16
C LEU A 12 0.16 -25.02 17.56
N MET A 13 0.77 -24.64 18.69
CA MET A 13 0.83 -23.25 19.16
C MET A 13 1.99 -22.47 18.52
N MET A 14 3.13 -23.11 18.28
CA MET A 14 4.33 -22.47 17.77
C MET A 14 4.21 -22.07 16.30
N VAL A 15 3.59 -22.93 15.47
CA VAL A 15 3.38 -22.63 14.04
C VAL A 15 2.59 -21.33 13.82
N PRO A 16 1.39 -21.12 14.40
CA PRO A 16 0.66 -19.88 14.24
C PRO A 16 1.40 -18.69 14.86
N ALA A 17 2.11 -18.87 15.98
CA ALA A 17 2.92 -17.80 16.57
C ALA A 17 4.05 -17.35 15.62
N LEU A 18 4.74 -18.29 14.95
CA LEU A 18 5.76 -17.98 13.95
C LEU A 18 5.15 -17.29 12.72
N ILE A 19 3.96 -17.69 12.28
CA ILE A 19 3.25 -17.02 11.17
C ILE A 19 2.95 -15.56 11.54
N VAL A 20 2.38 -15.32 12.73
CA VAL A 20 2.08 -13.96 13.21
C VAL A 20 3.36 -13.11 13.30
N PHE A 21 4.44 -13.70 13.84
CA PHE A 21 5.73 -13.02 13.89
C PHE A 21 6.28 -12.67 12.50
N ALA A 22 6.20 -13.59 11.54
CA ALA A 22 6.63 -13.36 10.18
C ALA A 22 5.82 -12.23 9.50
N LEU A 23 4.50 -12.23 9.68
CA LEU A 23 3.63 -11.16 9.18
C LEU A 23 3.99 -9.80 9.79
N PHE A 24 4.21 -9.76 11.11
CA PHE A 24 4.62 -8.54 11.79
C PHE A 24 5.97 -8.04 11.29
N LYS A 25 6.94 -8.94 11.09
CA LYS A 25 8.25 -8.59 10.54
C LYS A 25 8.15 -8.01 9.14
N ILE A 26 7.38 -8.65 8.25
CA ILE A 26 7.13 -8.14 6.90
C ILE A 26 6.49 -6.74 6.97
N ALA A 27 5.48 -6.55 7.82
CA ALA A 27 4.83 -5.25 7.96
C ALA A 27 5.80 -4.17 8.48
N SER A 28 6.64 -4.50 9.45
CA SER A 28 7.69 -3.61 9.98
C SER A 28 8.70 -3.25 8.90
N ASP A 29 9.20 -4.22 8.14
CA ASP A 29 10.20 -4.01 7.09
C ASP A 29 9.63 -3.13 5.97
N ILE A 30 8.36 -3.33 5.60
CA ILE A 30 7.65 -2.47 4.63
C ILE A 30 7.51 -1.05 5.19
N ALA A 31 7.10 -0.90 6.45
CA ALA A 31 6.95 0.41 7.08
C ALA A 31 8.29 1.16 7.15
N ASP A 32 9.37 0.48 7.50
CA ASP A 32 10.72 1.06 7.56
C ASP A 32 11.25 1.42 6.18
N TYR A 33 10.98 0.61 5.16
CA TYR A 33 11.44 0.86 3.79
C TYR A 33 10.70 2.01 3.12
N PHE A 34 9.38 2.03 3.18
CA PHE A 34 8.56 3.05 2.51
C PHE A 34 8.39 4.32 3.36
N GLY A 35 8.45 4.19 4.69
CA GLY A 35 8.27 5.30 5.62
C GLY A 35 6.99 6.09 5.36
N PHE A 36 7.11 7.42 5.35
CA PHE A 36 5.97 8.31 5.11
C PHE A 36 5.31 8.14 3.72
N TRP A 37 6.05 7.67 2.71
CA TRP A 37 5.54 7.49 1.35
C TRP A 37 4.53 6.36 1.21
N LEU A 38 4.48 5.45 2.20
CA LEU A 38 3.49 4.38 2.25
C LEU A 38 2.06 4.94 2.33
N PHE A 39 1.85 6.01 3.10
CA PHE A 39 0.52 6.59 3.33
C PHE A 39 -0.11 7.17 2.05
N PRO A 40 0.50 8.16 1.35
CA PRO A 40 -0.05 8.66 0.09
C PRO A 40 -0.06 7.58 -1.00
N GLY A 41 0.86 6.61 -0.94
CA GLY A 41 0.90 5.43 -1.81
C GLY A 41 -0.37 4.58 -1.72
N ILE A 42 -0.63 4.02 -0.53
CA ILE A 42 -1.78 3.17 -0.27
C ILE A 42 -3.07 3.96 -0.42
N PHE A 43 -3.14 5.17 0.15
CA PHE A 43 -4.34 6.00 0.07
C PHE A 43 -4.72 6.33 -1.38
N GLY A 44 -3.76 6.79 -2.19
CA GLY A 44 -4.00 7.14 -3.58
C GLY A 44 -4.44 5.94 -4.42
N LEU A 45 -3.80 4.79 -4.25
CA LEU A 45 -4.19 3.56 -4.96
C LEU A 45 -5.55 3.05 -4.51
N TRP A 46 -5.77 2.91 -3.20
CA TRP A 46 -7.02 2.36 -2.66
C TRP A 46 -8.20 3.25 -2.96
N LEU A 47 -8.08 4.56 -2.70
CA LEU A 47 -9.15 5.52 -2.98
C LEU A 47 -9.38 5.67 -4.48
N GLY A 48 -8.32 5.75 -5.29
CA GLY A 48 -8.42 5.83 -6.75
C GLY A 48 -9.16 4.62 -7.35
N ILE A 49 -8.85 3.40 -6.90
CA ILE A 49 -9.55 2.18 -7.32
C ILE A 49 -11.01 2.22 -6.92
N ASN A 50 -11.32 2.50 -5.65
CA ASN A 50 -12.70 2.54 -5.18
C ASN A 50 -13.54 3.59 -5.92
N LEU A 51 -13.00 4.80 -6.11
CA LEU A 51 -13.70 5.85 -6.85
C LEU A 51 -13.90 5.52 -8.33
N SER A 52 -12.98 4.77 -8.95
CA SER A 52 -13.13 4.34 -10.34
C SER A 52 -14.25 3.31 -10.56
N MET A 53 -14.70 2.64 -9.49
CA MET A 53 -15.76 1.64 -9.52
C MET A 53 -17.14 2.20 -9.14
N VAL A 54 -17.21 3.48 -8.75
CA VAL A 54 -18.48 4.13 -8.40
C VAL A 54 -19.29 4.32 -9.68
N ALA A 55 -20.50 3.75 -9.71
CA ALA A 55 -21.42 3.93 -10.81
C ALA A 55 -22.01 5.36 -10.81
N PRO A 56 -22.32 5.93 -11.98
CA PRO A 56 -23.04 7.20 -12.05
C PRO A 56 -24.42 7.04 -11.43
N SER A 57 -24.81 7.96 -10.54
CA SER A 57 -26.14 7.95 -9.93
C SER A 57 -27.24 8.34 -10.91
N ASP A 58 -28.48 8.03 -10.52
CA ASP A 58 -29.68 8.47 -11.24
C ASP A 58 -29.76 10.02 -11.19
N PRO A 59 -29.78 10.70 -12.35
CA PRO A 59 -29.80 12.17 -12.42
C PRO A 59 -31.04 12.81 -11.77
N ASN A 60 -32.05 12.01 -11.38
CA ASN A 60 -33.23 12.49 -10.69
C ASN A 60 -33.06 12.61 -9.16
N VAL A 61 -31.94 12.14 -8.59
CA VAL A 61 -31.69 12.21 -7.15
C VAL A 61 -30.67 13.33 -6.87
N PRO A 62 -31.04 14.40 -6.14
CA PRO A 62 -30.25 15.64 -6.08
C PRO A 62 -28.95 15.52 -5.26
N PHE A 63 -28.77 14.48 -4.45
CA PHE A 63 -27.52 14.22 -3.73
C PHE A 63 -27.46 12.77 -3.22
N GLU A 64 -26.74 11.88 -3.89
CA GLU A 64 -26.54 10.50 -3.41
C GLU A 64 -25.38 10.39 -2.42
N SER A 65 -24.18 10.95 -2.72
CA SER A 65 -23.08 10.99 -1.74
C SER A 65 -21.90 11.90 -2.14
N LEU A 66 -21.12 12.35 -1.16
CA LEU A 66 -19.83 13.04 -1.39
C LEU A 66 -18.82 12.17 -2.17
N ILE A 67 -18.85 10.84 -1.97
CA ILE A 67 -17.98 9.89 -2.66
C ILE A 67 -18.23 9.95 -4.17
N GLU A 68 -19.49 10.04 -4.56
CA GLU A 68 -19.87 10.11 -5.97
C GLU A 68 -19.45 11.43 -6.63
N VAL A 69 -19.62 12.55 -5.93
CA VAL A 69 -19.11 13.85 -6.39
C VAL A 69 -17.61 13.78 -6.63
N ILE A 70 -16.87 13.15 -5.72
CA ILE A 70 -15.42 12.99 -5.85
C ILE A 70 -15.07 12.04 -7.00
N ALA A 71 -15.82 10.94 -7.18
CA ALA A 71 -15.59 9.96 -8.24
C ALA A 71 -15.72 10.56 -9.64
N HIS A 72 -16.70 11.45 -9.84
CA HIS A 72 -16.95 12.11 -11.12
C HIS A 72 -16.27 13.48 -11.24
N SER A 73 -15.57 13.93 -10.19
CA SER A 73 -14.82 15.19 -10.22
C SER A 73 -13.57 15.10 -11.09
N HIS A 74 -13.09 16.27 -11.50
CA HIS A 74 -11.88 16.42 -12.27
C HIS A 74 -10.89 17.32 -11.53
N ILE A 75 -9.64 16.90 -11.41
CA ILE A 75 -8.53 17.69 -10.91
C ILE A 75 -7.67 18.08 -12.11
N ALA A 76 -7.54 19.38 -12.36
CA ALA A 76 -6.77 19.92 -13.49
C ALA A 76 -7.15 19.33 -14.87
N GLY A 77 -8.42 18.96 -15.05
CA GLY A 77 -8.94 18.37 -16.29
C GLY A 77 -8.79 16.85 -16.40
N PHE A 78 -8.18 16.19 -15.41
CA PHE A 78 -8.08 14.73 -15.33
C PHE A 78 -9.09 14.19 -14.34
N ALA A 79 -9.62 12.99 -14.60
CA ALA A 79 -10.52 12.32 -13.67
C ALA A 79 -9.80 12.10 -12.32
N THR A 80 -10.41 12.54 -11.22
CA THR A 80 -9.86 12.44 -9.87
C THR A 80 -9.35 11.03 -9.50
N PRO A 81 -10.04 9.92 -9.86
CA PRO A 81 -9.54 8.56 -9.63
C PRO A 81 -8.16 8.31 -10.28
N GLN A 82 -7.94 8.81 -11.49
CA GLN A 82 -6.67 8.64 -12.21
C GLN A 82 -5.55 9.45 -11.55
N VAL A 83 -5.84 10.67 -11.11
CA VAL A 83 -4.86 11.53 -10.41
C VAL A 83 -4.43 10.87 -9.10
N LEU A 84 -5.37 10.33 -8.32
CA LEU A 84 -5.07 9.60 -7.09
C LEU A 84 -4.25 8.34 -7.36
N PHE A 85 -4.56 7.61 -8.43
CA PHE A 85 -3.79 6.43 -8.84
C PHE A 85 -2.33 6.81 -9.16
N VAL A 86 -2.12 7.88 -9.93
CA VAL A 86 -0.79 8.39 -10.28
C VAL A 86 -0.02 8.82 -9.04
N ILE A 87 -0.64 9.59 -8.14
CA ILE A 87 -0.01 9.99 -6.86
C ILE A 87 0.38 8.76 -6.04
N GLY A 88 -0.49 7.74 -5.99
CA GLY A 88 -0.23 6.49 -5.29
C GLY A 88 0.98 5.75 -5.85
N VAL A 89 1.03 5.55 -7.16
CA VAL A 89 2.16 4.90 -7.84
C VAL A 89 3.46 5.69 -7.65
N LEU A 90 3.44 7.00 -7.87
CA LEU A 90 4.63 7.84 -7.72
C LEU A 90 5.17 7.80 -6.30
N SER A 91 4.30 7.86 -5.29
CA SER A 91 4.70 7.79 -3.88
C SER A 91 5.43 6.49 -3.57
N LEU A 92 4.93 5.34 -4.05
CA LEU A 92 5.59 4.05 -3.84
C LEU A 92 6.88 3.89 -4.65
N LEU A 93 7.06 4.64 -5.74
CA LEU A 93 8.28 4.62 -6.54
C LEU A 93 9.42 5.48 -5.96
N VAL A 94 9.15 6.42 -5.05
CA VAL A 94 10.19 7.29 -4.48
C VAL A 94 11.26 6.50 -3.72
N PRO A 95 10.94 5.62 -2.74
CA PRO A 95 11.96 4.86 -2.02
C PRO A 95 12.88 4.00 -2.91
N PRO A 96 12.39 3.18 -3.86
CA PRO A 96 13.25 2.40 -4.74
C PRO A 96 14.09 3.28 -5.67
N ALA A 97 13.53 4.37 -6.20
CA ALA A 97 14.28 5.31 -7.04
C ALA A 97 15.43 5.95 -6.26
N CYS A 98 15.19 6.41 -5.04
CA CYS A 98 16.24 6.95 -4.17
C CYS A 98 17.31 5.91 -3.79
N SER A 99 16.90 4.66 -3.56
CA SER A 99 17.84 3.57 -3.27
C SER A 99 18.76 3.26 -4.46
N MET A 100 18.18 3.13 -5.66
CA MET A 100 18.95 2.91 -6.90
C MET A 100 19.92 4.07 -7.17
N PHE A 101 19.48 5.31 -6.98
CA PHE A 101 20.32 6.48 -7.16
C PHE A 101 21.52 6.50 -6.19
N LYS A 102 21.29 6.17 -4.91
CA LYS A 102 22.37 6.04 -3.92
C LYS A 102 23.39 4.95 -4.31
N LEU A 103 22.92 3.82 -4.83
CA LEU A 103 23.79 2.73 -5.28
C LEU A 103 24.64 3.16 -6.49
N MET A 104 24.04 3.83 -7.47
CA MET A 104 24.74 4.35 -8.64
C MET A 104 25.82 5.38 -8.27
N PHE A 105 25.53 6.28 -7.32
CA PHE A 105 26.50 7.26 -6.82
C PHE A 105 27.65 6.62 -6.03
N ARG A 106 27.40 5.53 -5.31
CA ARG A 106 28.47 4.78 -4.63
C ARG A 106 29.38 4.10 -5.65
N ALA A 107 28.80 3.38 -6.61
CA ALA A 107 29.55 2.68 -7.65
C ALA A 107 30.45 3.63 -8.47
N THR A 108 29.99 4.85 -8.75
CA THR A 108 30.78 5.87 -9.47
C THR A 108 31.87 6.51 -8.61
N ARG A 109 31.71 6.56 -7.29
CA ARG A 109 32.74 7.05 -6.36
C ARG A 109 33.86 6.05 -6.16
N ASP A 110 33.54 4.76 -6.06
CA ASP A 110 34.54 3.70 -5.84
C ASP A 110 35.35 3.37 -7.11
N ALA A 111 34.92 3.87 -8.27
CA ALA A 111 35.63 3.75 -9.55
C ALA A 111 36.68 4.86 -9.79
N LYS A 112 36.81 5.83 -8.88
CA LYS A 112 37.81 6.91 -8.90
C LYS A 112 38.86 6.70 -7.83
#